data_AF-R5L6J7-F1
#
_entry.id   AF-R5L6J7-F1
#
_cell.length_a   1.000
_cell.length_b   1.000
_cell.length_c   1.000
_cell.angle_alpha   90.00
_cell.angle_beta   90.00
_cell.angle_gamma   90.00
#
_symmetry.space_group_name_H-M   'P 1'
#
loop_
_entity.id
_entity.type
_entity.pdbx_description
1 polymer ?
#
loop_
_entity_poly.entity_id
_entity_poly.type
_entity_poly.pdbx_seq_one_letter_code
_entity_poly.pdbx_strand_id
1 'polypeptide(L)'
;MELHLTSSIPPSVNHYLGYRAIIKDGKPLAVSYVTPETIRYKSKLREYIAEEVEKQHWTLKPNKTQHFYVDTVFYFDRVDRDSNNYFKVLLDAITETKLIWMDDNVALERVNRIYYDAKNPRIELTIRPVEYIGIFDSASQMDTFISRCVGCTRFSQNCSILQKAKRGKIQPDIKNLICSKFKSNSKSKNIISKN
;
A
#
# COMPACT_ATOMS: atom_id res chain seq x y z
N MET A 1 6.03 -14.86 2.38
CA MET A 1 7.08 -14.19 1.58
C MET A 1 7.22 -12.79 2.14
N GLU A 2 8.46 -12.41 2.43
CA GLU A 2 8.79 -11.15 3.07
C GLU A 2 10.01 -10.56 2.35
N LEU A 3 10.14 -9.24 2.34
CA LEU A 3 11.30 -8.52 1.87
C LEU A 3 11.84 -7.69 3.02
N HIS A 4 13.09 -7.94 3.39
CA HIS A 4 13.77 -7.23 4.47
C HIS A 4 14.68 -6.17 3.89
N LEU A 5 14.54 -4.92 4.33
CA LEU A 5 15.36 -3.81 3.86
C LEU A 5 15.98 -3.08 5.04
N THR A 6 17.20 -2.59 4.89
CA THR A 6 17.80 -1.63 5.82
C THR A 6 18.08 -0.33 5.10
N SER A 7 17.51 0.76 5.59
CA SER A 7 17.74 2.10 5.05
C SER A 7 18.47 2.98 6.05
N SER A 8 19.28 3.90 5.54
CA SER A 8 19.68 5.08 6.33
C SER A 8 18.46 5.95 6.68
N ILE A 9 18.60 6.86 7.64
CA ILE A 9 17.54 7.82 7.97
C ILE A 9 17.35 8.80 6.79
N PRO A 10 16.16 8.88 6.17
CA PRO A 10 15.92 9.85 5.11
C PRO A 10 15.90 11.29 5.63
N PRO A 11 15.99 12.29 4.74
CA PRO A 11 15.54 13.63 5.06
C PRO A 11 14.11 13.62 5.59
N SER A 12 13.86 14.34 6.68
CA SER A 12 12.51 14.53 7.24
C SER A 12 11.59 15.23 6.23
N VAL A 13 10.29 14.98 6.32
CA VAL A 13 9.24 15.69 5.57
C VAL A 13 9.31 17.22 5.66
N ASN A 14 9.99 17.76 6.67
CA ASN A 14 10.19 19.22 6.80
C ASN A 14 11.38 19.75 5.99
N HIS A 15 12.27 18.86 5.53
CA HIS A 15 13.55 19.21 4.89
C HIS A 15 13.70 18.62 3.47
N TYR A 16 12.74 17.78 3.03
CA TYR A 16 12.84 17.12 1.73
C TYR A 16 12.52 18.05 0.54
N LEU A 17 11.81 19.15 0.78
CA LEU A 17 11.53 20.19 -0.19
C LEU A 17 12.30 21.46 0.16
N GLY A 18 12.90 22.07 -0.87
CA GLY A 18 13.31 23.47 -0.86
C GLY A 18 12.27 24.32 -1.58
N TYR A 19 12.27 25.61 -1.30
CA TYR A 19 11.44 26.59 -2.00
C TYR A 19 12.32 27.65 -2.64
N ARG A 20 11.94 28.08 -3.84
CA ARG A 20 12.58 29.21 -4.53
C ARG A 20 11.52 30.12 -5.14
N ALA A 21 11.78 31.41 -5.16
CA ALA A 21 10.96 32.36 -5.91
C ALA A 21 11.41 32.35 -7.38
N ILE A 22 10.44 32.24 -8.29
CA ILE A 22 10.64 32.46 -9.72
C ILE A 22 9.70 33.57 -10.19
N ILE A 23 10.07 34.32 -11.23
CA ILE A 23 9.14 35.23 -11.89
C ILE A 23 8.45 34.46 -13.01
N LYS A 24 7.12 34.39 -12.95
CA LYS A 24 6.28 33.84 -14.01
C LYS A 24 5.24 34.88 -14.41
N ASP A 25 5.20 35.25 -15.68
CA ASP A 25 4.31 36.28 -16.22
C ASP A 25 4.41 37.62 -15.46
N GLY A 26 5.64 38.02 -15.11
CA GLY A 26 5.91 39.24 -14.34
C GLY A 26 5.53 39.19 -12.86
N LYS A 27 5.02 38.06 -12.35
CA LYS A 27 4.61 37.88 -10.95
C LYS A 27 5.54 36.92 -10.20
N PRO A 28 5.92 37.20 -8.95
CA PRO A 28 6.70 36.27 -8.14
C PRO A 28 5.83 35.07 -7.75
N LEU A 29 6.36 33.86 -7.96
CA LEU A 29 5.75 32.59 -7.61
C LEU A 29 6.74 31.76 -6.78
N ALA A 30 6.30 31.25 -5.64
CA ALA A 30 7.05 30.26 -4.87
C ALA A 30 6.89 28.87 -5.51
N VAL A 31 8.00 28.23 -5.85
CA VAL A 31 8.05 26.87 -6.41
C VAL A 31 8.84 25.97 -5.48
N SER A 32 8.27 24.82 -5.15
CA SER A 32 8.96 23.77 -4.43
C SER A 32 9.82 22.91 -5.36
N TYR A 33 10.92 22.40 -4.85
CA TYR A 33 11.78 21.44 -5.52
C TYR A 33 12.30 20.41 -4.52
N VAL A 34 12.54 19.19 -4.97
CA VAL A 34 13.14 18.13 -4.13
C VAL A 34 14.60 18.49 -3.85
N THR A 35 15.02 18.46 -2.59
CA THR A 35 16.37 18.86 -2.22
C THR A 35 17.43 17.91 -2.79
N PRO A 36 18.66 18.37 -3.09
CA PRO A 36 19.74 17.51 -3.57
C PRO A 36 20.10 16.37 -2.61
N GLU A 37 19.90 16.56 -1.31
CA GLU A 37 20.04 15.51 -0.29
C GLU A 37 19.00 14.40 -0.49
N THR A 38 17.73 14.77 -0.65
CA THR A 38 16.64 13.82 -0.90
C THR A 38 16.84 13.06 -2.21
N ILE A 39 17.26 13.73 -3.28
CA ILE A 39 17.56 13.07 -4.56
C ILE A 39 18.67 12.02 -4.39
N ARG A 40 19.75 12.37 -3.67
CA ARG A 40 20.87 11.45 -3.40
C ARG A 40 20.45 10.26 -2.55
N TYR A 41 19.68 10.50 -1.49
CA TYR A 41 19.11 9.44 -0.66
C TYR A 41 18.27 8.47 -1.49
N LYS A 42 17.33 9.01 -2.28
CA LYS A 42 16.44 8.21 -3.13
C LYS A 42 17.22 7.36 -4.14
N SER A 43 18.23 7.92 -4.81
CA SER A 43 19.02 7.13 -5.78
C SER A 43 19.68 5.92 -5.11
N LYS A 44 20.38 6.15 -4.00
CA LYS A 44 21.06 5.07 -3.25
C LYS A 44 20.09 4.00 -2.78
N LEU A 45 18.95 4.41 -2.23
CA LEU A 45 17.96 3.47 -1.73
C LEU A 45 17.32 2.65 -2.87
N ARG A 46 17.04 3.26 -4.03
CA ARG A 46 16.48 2.55 -5.19
C ARG A 46 17.44 1.49 -5.73
N GLU A 47 18.73 1.82 -5.83
CA GLU A 47 19.79 0.88 -6.23
C GLU A 47 19.84 -0.30 -5.25
N TYR A 48 19.89 -0.02 -3.94
CA TYR A 48 19.86 -1.04 -2.90
C TYR A 48 18.60 -1.93 -2.97
N ILE A 49 17.41 -1.34 -3.14
CA ILE A 49 16.16 -2.10 -3.24
C ILE A 49 16.18 -3.06 -4.44
N ALA A 50 16.68 -2.61 -5.59
CA ALA A 50 16.76 -3.46 -6.78
C ALA A 50 17.62 -4.70 -6.51
N GLU A 51 18.76 -4.52 -5.85
CA GLU A 51 19.62 -5.63 -5.42
C GLU A 51 18.91 -6.57 -4.42
N GLU A 52 18.25 -6.03 -3.40
CA GLU A 52 17.61 -6.86 -2.37
C GLU A 52 16.39 -7.62 -2.89
N VAL A 53 15.63 -7.04 -3.82
CA VAL A 53 14.54 -7.73 -4.53
C VAL A 53 15.07 -8.97 -5.26
N GLU A 54 16.22 -8.86 -5.92
CA GLU A 54 16.86 -9.99 -6.61
C GLU A 54 17.42 -11.01 -5.61
N LYS A 55 18.21 -10.57 -4.62
CA LYS A 55 18.85 -11.43 -3.61
C LYS A 55 17.85 -12.24 -2.79
N GLN A 56 16.72 -11.63 -2.44
CA GLN A 56 15.69 -12.26 -1.61
C GLN A 56 14.61 -12.96 -2.45
N HIS A 57 14.81 -13.03 -3.78
CA HIS A 57 13.90 -13.68 -4.72
C HIS A 57 12.45 -13.18 -4.59
N TRP A 58 12.29 -11.87 -4.45
CA TRP A 58 10.97 -11.24 -4.43
C TRP A 58 10.35 -11.29 -5.82
N THR A 59 9.35 -12.16 -6.00
CA THR A 59 8.76 -12.49 -7.31
C THR A 59 7.36 -11.91 -7.52
N LEU A 60 6.81 -11.23 -6.52
CA LEU A 60 5.45 -10.68 -6.60
C LEU A 60 5.41 -9.53 -7.61
N LYS A 61 4.54 -9.67 -8.61
CA LYS A 61 4.30 -8.61 -9.58
C LYS A 61 3.40 -7.53 -8.99
N PRO A 62 3.84 -6.26 -8.94
CA PRO A 62 3.04 -5.16 -8.42
C PRO A 62 1.70 -5.03 -9.15
N ASN A 63 0.65 -4.75 -8.38
CA ASN A 63 -0.67 -4.42 -8.91
C ASN A 63 -1.28 -3.26 -8.10
N LYS A 64 -2.43 -2.74 -8.55
CA LYS A 64 -3.04 -1.53 -7.99
C LYS A 64 -3.84 -1.75 -6.69
N THR A 65 -4.00 -2.99 -6.24
CA THR A 65 -4.97 -3.36 -5.19
C THR A 65 -4.38 -4.18 -4.07
N GLN A 66 -3.19 -4.76 -4.26
CA GLN A 66 -2.50 -5.51 -3.23
C GLN A 66 -1.91 -4.53 -2.21
N HIS A 67 -2.38 -4.62 -0.97
CA HIS A 67 -1.76 -3.89 0.14
C HIS A 67 -0.56 -4.65 0.69
N PHE A 68 0.34 -3.89 1.31
CA PHE A 68 1.54 -4.41 1.93
C PHE A 68 1.65 -3.87 3.34
N TYR A 69 1.87 -4.75 4.31
CA TYR A 69 2.37 -4.31 5.59
C TYR A 69 3.82 -3.88 5.44
N VAL A 70 4.14 -2.71 5.98
CA VAL A 70 5.51 -2.19 6.08
C VAL A 70 5.82 -2.08 7.56
N ASP A 71 6.26 -3.20 8.14
CA ASP A 71 6.71 -3.26 9.53
C ASP A 71 8.07 -2.56 9.64
N THR A 72 8.19 -1.64 10.58
CA THR A 72 9.40 -0.81 10.71
C THR A 72 9.92 -0.76 12.13
N VAL A 73 11.24 -0.80 12.23
CA VAL A 73 12.00 -0.51 13.44
C VAL A 73 12.93 0.66 13.16
N PHE A 74 12.75 1.74 13.89
CA PHE A 74 13.60 2.92 13.79
C PHE A 74 14.74 2.85 14.80
N TYR A 75 15.94 3.21 14.37
CA TYR A 75 17.11 3.43 15.21
C TYR A 75 17.56 4.88 14.98
N PHE A 76 17.11 5.79 15.82
CA PHE A 76 17.42 7.22 15.69
C PHE A 76 18.73 7.59 16.34
N ASP A 77 19.34 8.67 15.88
CA ASP A 77 20.54 9.25 16.49
C ASP A 77 20.25 9.90 17.86
N ARG A 78 19.00 10.33 18.10
CA ARG A 78 18.58 11.10 19.28
C ARG A 78 17.06 11.02 19.54
N VAL A 79 16.64 11.47 20.72
CA VAL A 79 15.28 11.26 21.27
C VAL A 79 14.17 12.14 20.70
N ASP A 80 14.49 13.30 20.15
CA ASP A 80 13.56 14.31 19.62
C ASP A 80 13.15 14.05 18.15
N ARG A 81 13.19 12.80 17.71
CA ARG A 81 12.90 12.39 16.33
C ARG A 81 11.50 11.77 16.24
N ASP A 82 10.73 12.17 15.25
CA ASP A 82 9.39 11.63 14.96
C ASP A 82 9.44 10.70 13.74
N SER A 83 9.13 9.42 13.94
CA SER A 83 9.09 8.39 12.90
C SER A 83 8.19 8.74 11.72
N ASN A 84 7.08 9.42 11.97
CA ASN A 84 6.11 9.71 10.92
C ASN A 84 6.68 10.64 9.83
N ASN A 85 7.65 11.49 10.21
CA ASN A 85 8.29 12.42 9.27
C ASN A 85 9.14 11.73 8.21
N TYR A 86 9.54 10.47 8.41
CA TYR A 86 10.50 9.78 7.55
C TYR A 86 9.82 8.89 6.50
N PHE A 87 8.58 8.47 6.73
CA PHE A 87 7.85 7.61 5.79
C PHE A 87 7.66 8.26 4.43
N LYS A 88 7.41 9.57 4.36
CA LYS A 88 7.13 10.24 3.08
C LYS A 88 8.26 10.04 2.08
N VAL A 89 9.50 10.30 2.48
CA VAL A 89 10.66 10.15 1.58
C VAL A 89 11.00 8.68 1.37
N LEU A 90 10.87 7.86 2.42
CA LEU A 90 11.16 6.43 2.39
C LEU A 90 10.24 5.67 1.41
N LEU A 91 8.93 5.84 1.55
CA LEU A 91 7.92 5.20 0.70
C LEU A 91 7.96 5.74 -0.72
N ASP A 92 8.22 7.03 -0.93
CA ASP A 92 8.35 7.61 -2.27
C ASP A 92 9.57 7.03 -3.00
N ALA A 93 10.72 6.86 -2.31
CA ALA A 93 11.89 6.18 -2.87
C ALA A 93 11.59 4.74 -3.28
N ILE A 94 10.86 4.00 -2.44
CA ILE A 94 10.43 2.62 -2.74
C ILE A 94 9.48 2.62 -3.94
N THR A 95 8.50 3.51 -3.96
CA THR A 95 7.50 3.66 -5.02
C THR A 95 8.10 4.01 -6.37
N GLU A 96 9.19 4.76 -6.42
CA GLU A 96 9.92 5.08 -7.65
C GLU A 96 10.52 3.82 -8.32
N THR A 97 10.85 2.77 -7.55
CA THR A 97 11.37 1.52 -8.13
C THR A 97 10.32 0.77 -8.95
N LYS A 98 9.04 0.90 -8.57
CA LYS A 98 7.93 0.08 -9.09
C LYS A 98 8.18 -1.44 -9.00
N LEU A 99 9.07 -1.90 -8.12
CA LEU A 99 9.41 -3.32 -7.95
C LEU A 99 8.53 -4.02 -6.92
N ILE A 100 8.08 -3.30 -5.89
CA ILE A 100 7.30 -3.86 -4.77
C ILE A 100 5.81 -3.54 -4.93
N TRP A 101 5.49 -2.27 -5.18
CA TRP A 101 4.14 -1.77 -5.45
C TRP A 101 4.15 -0.67 -6.53
N MET A 102 2.96 -0.36 -7.06
CA MET A 102 2.81 0.66 -8.10
C MET A 102 2.73 2.09 -7.54
N ASP A 103 2.19 2.25 -6.34
CA ASP A 103 1.94 3.53 -5.68
C ASP A 103 1.97 3.29 -4.16
N ASP A 104 2.36 4.26 -3.33
CA ASP A 104 2.47 4.07 -1.88
C ASP A 104 1.11 4.07 -1.17
N ASN A 105 0.03 4.39 -1.86
CA ASN A 105 -1.34 4.27 -1.33
C ASN A 105 -1.75 2.85 -0.90
N VAL A 106 -0.96 1.83 -1.27
CA VAL A 106 -1.16 0.45 -0.83
C VAL A 106 -0.23 0.03 0.32
N ALA A 107 0.68 0.91 0.74
CA ALA A 107 1.51 0.68 1.92
C ALA A 107 0.69 0.89 3.20
N LEU A 108 0.86 -0.03 4.14
CA LEU A 108 0.32 0.04 5.48
C LEU A 108 1.49 0.15 6.45
N GLU A 109 1.97 1.38 6.66
CA GLU A 109 3.07 1.66 7.57
C GLU A 109 2.74 1.27 9.02
N ARG A 110 3.66 0.57 9.66
CA ARG A 110 3.56 0.18 11.07
C ARG A 110 4.90 0.44 11.74
N VAL A 111 4.89 1.31 12.75
CA VAL A 111 6.04 1.51 13.63
C VAL A 111 5.96 0.48 14.73
N ASN A 112 6.79 -0.57 14.63
CA ASN A 112 6.81 -1.65 15.60
C ASN A 112 7.69 -1.26 16.80
N ARG A 113 8.76 -0.50 16.57
CA ARG A 113 9.68 -0.08 17.64
C ARG A 113 10.53 1.13 17.27
N ILE A 114 10.93 1.88 18.29
CA ILE A 114 11.91 2.98 18.20
C ILE A 114 13.03 2.71 19.21
N TYR A 115 14.26 2.76 18.72
CA TYR A 115 15.51 2.71 19.46
C TYR A 115 16.34 3.96 19.21
N TYR A 116 17.36 4.17 20.04
CA TYR A 116 18.31 5.27 19.89
C TYR A 116 19.73 4.70 19.77
N ASP A 117 20.34 4.88 18.60
CA ASP A 117 21.68 4.44 18.23
C ASP A 117 22.39 5.58 17.49
N ALA A 118 23.07 6.42 18.26
CA ALA A 118 23.83 7.55 17.72
C ALA A 118 24.99 7.14 16.80
N LYS A 119 25.45 5.88 16.89
CA LYS A 119 26.58 5.39 16.09
C LYS A 119 26.14 4.83 14.75
N ASN A 120 24.96 4.20 14.70
CA ASN A 120 24.45 3.56 13.49
C ASN A 120 22.93 3.80 13.30
N PRO A 121 22.52 5.04 13.02
CA PRO A 121 21.12 5.37 12.82
C PRO A 121 20.60 4.80 11.49
N ARG A 122 19.46 4.10 11.56
CA ARG A 122 18.89 3.34 10.42
C ARG A 122 17.41 3.04 10.63
N ILE A 123 16.77 2.55 9.58
CA ILE A 123 15.42 2.01 9.58
C ILE A 123 15.50 0.59 9.04
N GLU A 124 15.03 -0.37 9.83
CA GLU A 124 14.84 -1.75 9.38
C GLU A 124 13.38 -1.91 8.98
N LEU A 125 13.14 -2.41 7.76
CA LEU A 125 11.81 -2.65 7.21
C LEU A 125 11.61 -4.13 6.94
N THR A 126 10.42 -4.63 7.22
CA THR A 126 9.93 -5.91 6.72
C THR A 126 8.64 -5.66 5.94
N ILE A 127 8.68 -5.92 4.65
CA ILE A 127 7.57 -5.70 3.72
C ILE A 127 6.95 -7.04 3.36
N ARG A 128 5.63 -7.16 3.51
CA ARG A 128 4.89 -8.38 3.18
C ARG A 128 3.49 -8.08 2.64
N PRO A 129 2.99 -8.83 1.65
CA PRO A 129 1.62 -8.66 1.16
C PRO A 129 0.62 -9.00 2.26
N VAL A 130 -0.49 -8.27 2.30
CA VAL A 130 -1.62 -8.59 3.17
C VAL A 130 -2.38 -9.81 2.65
N GLU A 131 -3.09 -10.50 3.55
CA GLU A 131 -3.96 -11.63 3.22
C GLU A 131 -5.38 -11.21 2.85
N TYR A 132 -5.84 -10.06 3.33
CA TYR A 132 -7.18 -9.57 3.05
C TYR A 132 -7.30 -9.14 1.58
N ILE A 133 -8.49 -9.29 1.01
CA ILE A 133 -8.82 -8.87 -0.36
C ILE A 133 -10.06 -7.99 -0.31
N GLY A 134 -9.89 -6.71 -0.61
CA GLY A 134 -10.98 -5.76 -0.52
C GLY A 134 -11.56 -5.69 0.90
N ILE A 135 -12.85 -5.99 1.04
CA ILE A 135 -13.53 -6.02 2.35
C ILE A 135 -13.45 -7.40 3.05
N PHE A 136 -12.77 -8.37 2.44
CA PHE A 136 -12.72 -9.75 2.91
C PHE A 136 -11.40 -10.02 3.63
N ASP A 137 -11.44 -10.65 4.79
CA ASP A 137 -10.26 -10.94 5.62
C ASP A 137 -9.30 -11.94 4.96
N SER A 138 -9.78 -12.73 4.01
CA SER A 138 -8.99 -13.72 3.27
C SER A 138 -9.58 -14.05 1.89
N ALA A 139 -8.78 -14.69 1.05
CA ALA A 139 -9.23 -15.26 -0.21
C ALA A 139 -10.41 -16.23 -0.06
N SER A 140 -10.36 -17.12 0.94
CA SER A 140 -11.44 -18.08 1.22
C SER A 140 -12.77 -17.39 1.55
N GLN A 141 -12.71 -16.30 2.32
CA GLN A 141 -13.88 -15.51 2.68
C GLN A 141 -14.46 -14.80 1.45
N MET A 142 -13.60 -14.26 0.59
CA MET A 142 -14.01 -13.68 -0.69
C MET A 142 -14.67 -14.72 -1.60
N ASP A 143 -14.08 -15.91 -1.73
CA ASP A 143 -14.60 -16.98 -2.60
C ASP A 143 -15.97 -17.47 -2.13
N THR A 144 -16.15 -17.58 -0.81
CA THR A 144 -17.45 -17.88 -0.19
C THR A 144 -18.49 -16.80 -0.50
N PHE A 145 -18.10 -15.53 -0.53
CA PHE A 145 -19.00 -14.45 -0.93
C PHE A 145 -19.33 -14.50 -2.42
N ILE A 146 -18.34 -14.78 -3.28
CA ILE A 146 -18.51 -14.90 -4.73
C ILE A 146 -19.41 -16.08 -5.09
N SER A 147 -19.28 -17.22 -4.43
CA SER A 147 -20.10 -18.41 -4.71
C SER A 147 -21.59 -18.14 -4.48
N ARG A 148 -21.93 -17.39 -3.43
CA ARG A 148 -23.30 -16.88 -3.19
C ARG A 148 -23.77 -15.92 -4.27
N CYS A 149 -22.84 -15.16 -4.87
CA CYS A 149 -23.18 -14.24 -5.96
C CYS A 149 -23.52 -14.95 -7.27
N VAL A 150 -23.00 -16.16 -7.55
CA VAL A 150 -23.21 -16.86 -8.84
C VAL A 150 -24.68 -17.02 -9.21
N GLY A 151 -25.56 -17.25 -8.22
CA GLY A 151 -27.01 -17.36 -8.43
C GLY A 151 -27.76 -16.03 -8.59
N CYS A 152 -27.08 -14.89 -8.49
CA CYS A 152 -27.69 -13.56 -8.54
C CYS A 152 -27.88 -13.07 -9.98
N THR A 153 -29.02 -12.45 -10.29
CA THR A 153 -29.30 -11.81 -11.59
C THR A 153 -28.25 -10.76 -11.99
N ARG A 154 -27.66 -10.06 -11.02
CA ARG A 154 -26.65 -9.02 -11.26
C ARG A 154 -25.26 -9.58 -11.52
N PHE A 155 -24.98 -10.83 -11.16
CA PHE A 155 -23.63 -11.39 -11.25
C PHE A 155 -23.12 -11.47 -12.68
N SER A 156 -23.96 -11.94 -13.61
CA SER A 156 -23.66 -11.96 -15.05
C SER A 156 -23.59 -10.58 -15.69
N GLN A 157 -24.08 -9.54 -15.01
CA GLN A 157 -24.14 -8.16 -15.50
C GLN A 157 -23.04 -7.27 -14.90
N ASN A 158 -21.91 -7.84 -14.50
CA ASN A 158 -20.83 -7.10 -13.85
C ASN A 158 -21.29 -6.35 -12.58
N CYS A 159 -21.81 -7.09 -11.61
CA CYS A 159 -22.37 -6.57 -10.36
C CYS A 159 -21.47 -5.51 -9.70
N SER A 160 -21.89 -4.25 -9.75
CA SER A 160 -21.11 -3.13 -9.20
C SER A 160 -20.87 -3.26 -7.68
N ILE A 161 -21.79 -3.87 -6.94
CA ILE A 161 -21.65 -4.14 -5.50
C ILE A 161 -20.47 -5.08 -5.25
N LEU A 162 -20.37 -6.17 -6.01
CA LEU A 162 -19.26 -7.13 -5.91
C LEU A 162 -17.93 -6.48 -6.30
N GLN A 163 -17.91 -5.71 -7.40
CA GLN A 163 -16.69 -5.03 -7.83
C GLN A 163 -16.19 -4.01 -6.81
N LYS A 164 -17.10 -3.26 -6.18
CA LYS A 164 -16.78 -2.33 -5.11
C LYS A 164 -16.26 -3.05 -3.86
N ALA A 165 -16.86 -4.17 -3.47
CA ALA A 165 -16.42 -4.99 -2.34
C ALA A 165 -15.00 -5.54 -2.54
N LYS A 166 -14.69 -6.07 -3.74
CA LYS A 166 -13.34 -6.53 -4.10
C LYS A 166 -12.28 -5.41 -4.05
N ARG A 167 -12.69 -4.15 -4.22
CA ARG A 167 -11.82 -2.96 -4.11
C ARG A 167 -11.77 -2.36 -2.70
N GLY A 168 -12.34 -3.03 -1.70
CA GLY A 168 -12.31 -2.55 -0.30
C GLY A 168 -13.36 -1.49 0.03
N LYS A 169 -14.33 -1.24 -0.85
CA LYS A 169 -15.39 -0.26 -0.56
C LYS A 169 -16.46 -0.89 0.32
N ILE A 170 -16.55 -0.41 1.56
CA ILE A 170 -17.66 -0.69 2.47
C ILE A 170 -18.94 -0.10 1.90
N GLN A 171 -20.01 -0.88 1.90
CA GLN A 171 -21.29 -0.55 1.29
C GLN A 171 -22.44 -0.92 2.23
N PRO A 172 -23.49 -0.11 2.35
CA PRO A 172 -24.65 -0.43 3.19
C PRO A 172 -25.41 -1.68 2.72
N ASP A 173 -25.25 -2.04 1.44
CA ASP A 173 -25.85 -3.24 0.85
C ASP A 173 -25.20 -4.55 1.32
N ILE A 174 -24.02 -4.49 1.96
CA ILE A 174 -23.32 -5.67 2.48
C ILE A 174 -23.23 -5.55 4.00
N LYS A 175 -23.86 -6.49 4.72
CA LYS A 175 -23.74 -6.62 6.18
C LYS A 175 -23.36 -8.05 6.53
N ASN A 176 -22.37 -8.24 7.41
CA ASN A 176 -21.86 -9.55 7.79
C ASN A 176 -21.56 -10.46 6.57
N LEU A 177 -21.02 -9.85 5.50
CA LEU A 177 -20.72 -10.52 4.23
C LEU A 177 -21.95 -11.18 3.56
N ILE A 178 -23.11 -10.54 3.71
CA ILE A 178 -24.36 -10.90 3.05
C ILE A 178 -24.85 -9.68 2.26
N CYS A 179 -25.15 -9.89 0.98
CA CYS A 179 -25.65 -8.85 0.08
C CYS A 179 -27.18 -8.74 0.18
N SER A 180 -27.69 -7.62 0.69
CA SER A 180 -29.14 -7.36 0.82
C SER A 180 -29.85 -7.14 -0.52
N LYS A 181 -29.10 -6.90 -1.60
CA LYS A 181 -29.62 -6.72 -2.97
C LYS A 181 -29.58 -7.98 -3.82
N PHE A 182 -29.29 -9.14 -3.21
CA PHE A 182 -29.33 -10.42 -3.90
C PHE A 182 -30.74 -10.69 -4.46
N LYS A 183 -30.81 -11.05 -5.74
CA LYS A 183 -32.03 -11.51 -6.40
C LYS A 183 -31.70 -12.76 -7.19
N SER A 184 -32.31 -13.89 -6.84
CA SER A 184 -32.07 -15.17 -7.51
C SER A 184 -32.44 -15.08 -8.99
N ASN A 185 -31.59 -15.63 -9.85
CA ASN A 185 -31.90 -15.82 -11.26
C ASN A 185 -33.00 -16.90 -11.40
N SER A 186 -33.95 -16.71 -12.31
CA SER A 186 -35.13 -17.60 -12.46
C SER A 186 -34.75 -19.04 -12.84
N LYS A 187 -33.59 -19.25 -13.47
CA LYS A 187 -33.04 -20.59 -13.78
C LYS A 187 -32.58 -21.38 -12.56
N SER A 188 -32.32 -20.73 -11.42
CA SER A 188 -31.85 -21.37 -10.17
C SER A 188 -32.99 -21.87 -9.29
N LYS A 189 -34.25 -21.48 -9.56
CA LYS A 189 -35.43 -21.92 -8.79
C LYS A 189 -35.79 -23.39 -9.02
N ASN A 190 -35.43 -23.98 -10.17
CA ASN A 190 -35.81 -25.34 -10.55
C ASN A 190 -34.96 -26.46 -9.93
N ILE A 191 -33.89 -26.13 -9.18
CA ILE A 191 -33.01 -27.13 -8.55
C ILE A 191 -33.43 -27.39 -7.09
N ILE A 192 -34.07 -26.42 -6.43
CA ILE A 192 -34.46 -26.52 -5.02
C ILE A 192 -35.87 -27.14 -4.85
N SER A 193 -36.69 -27.18 -5.90
CA SER A 193 -38.03 -27.79 -5.87
C SER A 193 -38.07 -29.26 -6.33
N LYS A 194 -36.93 -29.97 -6.30
CA LYS A 194 -36.81 -31.38 -6.70
C LYS A 194 -36.10 -32.29 -5.69
N ASN A 195 -35.96 -31.85 -4.44
CA ASN A 195 -35.60 -32.72 -3.31
C ASN A 195 -36.74 -32.72 -2.28
#